data_AF-A0A8J3X9I9-F1
#
_entry.id   AF-A0A8J3X9I9-F1
#
_cell.length_a   1.000
_cell.length_b   1.000
_cell.length_c   1.000
_cell.angle_alpha   90.00
_cell.angle_beta   90.00
_cell.angle_gamma   90.00
#
_symmetry.space_group_name_H-M   'P 1'
#
loop_
_entity.id
_entity.type
_entity.pdbx_description
1 polymer ?
#
loop_
_entity_poly.entity_id
_entity_poly.type
_entity_poly.pdbx_seq_one_letter_code
_entity_poly.pdbx_strand_id
1 'polypeptide(L)' 'MHCDLEEIDRRERGRGDRRIGEGRSHVEIDGIHTFGPYDYEVDTSDGVPDALAESVSAAWRSRGTRGVLTASA' A
#
# COMPACT_ATOMS: atom_id res chain seq x y z
N MET A 1 1.00 -0.56 1.15
CA MET A 1 0.82 -0.98 -0.26
C MET A 1 1.44 0.12 -1.10
N HIS A 2 2.42 -0.23 -1.92
CA HIS A 2 3.14 0.66 -2.81
C HIS A 2 2.87 0.27 -4.27
N CYS A 3 3.19 1.19 -5.17
CA CYS A 3 3.13 0.99 -6.61
C CYS A 3 4.06 2.03 -7.25
N ASP A 4 4.73 1.63 -8.32
CA ASP A 4 5.50 2.52 -9.17
C ASP A 4 4.61 3.68 -9.68
N LEU A 5 5.18 4.88 -9.78
CA LEU A 5 4.45 6.09 -10.16
C LEU A 5 3.96 6.04 -11.61
N GLU A 6 4.74 5.46 -12.53
CA GLU A 6 4.33 5.31 -13.93
C GLU A 6 3.16 4.33 -14.04
N GLU A 7 3.18 3.28 -13.21
CA GLU A 7 2.09 2.31 -13.13
C GLU A 7 0.81 2.92 -12.56
N ILE A 8 0.92 3.75 -11.51
CA ILE A 8 -0.20 4.53 -10.96
C ILE A 8 -0.82 5.39 -12.07
N ASP A 9 0.01 6.16 -12.79
CA ASP A 9 -0.47 7.04 -13.86
C ASP A 9 -1.11 6.25 -15.02
N ARG A 10 -0.57 5.07 -15.37
CA ARG A 10 -1.16 4.20 -16.40
C ARG A 10 -2.53 3.69 -15.99
N ARG A 11 -2.67 3.17 -14.76
CA ARG A 11 -3.93 2.63 -14.22
C ARG A 11 -4.99 3.70 -14.08
N GLU A 12 -4.60 4.89 -13.62
CA GLU A 12 -5.50 6.03 -13.48
C GLU A 12 -6.11 6.44 -14.82
N ARG A 13 -5.27 6.58 -15.86
CA ARG A 13 -5.74 6.82 -17.24
C ARG A 13 -6.67 5.71 -17.72
N GLY A 14 -6.36 4.44 -17.40
CA GLY A 14 -7.16 3.29 -17.79
C GLY A 14 -8.52 3.20 -17.10
N ARG A 15 -8.65 3.72 -15.86
CA ARG A 15 -9.93 3.73 -15.13
C ARG A 15 -10.91 4.75 -15.70
N GLY A 16 -10.42 5.93 -16.10
CA GLY A 16 -11.24 6.99 -16.72
C GLY A 16 -12.25 7.68 -15.79
N ASP A 17 -12.29 7.32 -14.50
CA ASP A 17 -13.22 7.86 -13.49
C ASP A 17 -12.55 8.79 -12.46
N ARG A 18 -11.26 9.07 -12.63
CA ARG A 18 -10.44 9.91 -11.74
C ARG A 18 -9.81 11.10 -12.44
N ARG A 19 -9.41 12.10 -11.65
CA ARG A 19 -8.63 13.23 -12.16
C ARG A 19 -7.20 12.75 -12.45
N ILE A 20 -6.69 13.04 -13.64
CA ILE A 20 -5.32 12.68 -14.00
C ILE A 20 -4.31 13.41 -13.09
N GLY A 21 -3.34 12.65 -12.56
CA GLY A 21 -2.30 13.09 -11.63
C GLY A 21 -2.67 12.96 -10.14
N GLU A 22 -3.90 12.54 -9.82
CA GLU A 22 -4.37 12.43 -8.43
C GLU A 22 -3.58 11.34 -7.68
N GLY A 23 -3.42 10.16 -8.26
CA GLY A 23 -2.69 9.05 -7.65
C GLY A 23 -1.24 9.42 -7.31
N ARG A 24 -0.53 10.08 -8.23
CA ARG A 24 0.85 10.55 -8.02
C ARG A 24 0.93 11.59 -6.90
N SER A 25 -0.02 12.54 -6.85
CA SER A 25 -0.03 13.57 -5.79
C SER A 25 -0.14 12.99 -4.38
N HIS A 26 -0.86 11.87 -4.19
CA HIS A 26 -0.91 11.22 -2.88
C HIS A 26 0.46 10.71 -2.42
N VAL A 27 1.28 10.22 -3.35
CA VAL A 27 2.62 9.71 -3.03
C VAL A 27 3.62 10.85 -2.86
N GLU A 28 3.70 11.78 -3.81
CA GLU A 28 4.75 12.82 -3.86
C GLU A 28 4.43 14.05 -3.00
N ILE A 29 3.15 14.42 -2.86
CA ILE A 29 2.73 15.66 -2.19
C ILE A 29 2.15 15.35 -0.81
N ASP A 30 1.16 14.46 -0.74
CA ASP A 30 0.48 14.15 0.52
C ASP A 30 1.33 13.22 1.42
N GLY A 31 2.35 12.57 0.85
CA GLY A 31 3.30 11.76 1.59
C GLY A 31 2.66 10.60 2.34
N ILE A 32 1.66 9.92 1.75
CA ILE A 32 0.81 8.93 2.42
C ILE A 32 1.56 7.75 3.08
N HIS A 33 2.83 7.54 2.74
CA HIS A 33 3.68 6.48 3.32
C HIS A 33 4.82 7.01 4.20
N THR A 34 4.80 8.29 4.59
CA THR A 34 5.91 8.93 5.31
C THR A 34 5.74 8.95 6.84
N PHE A 35 4.55 8.63 7.35
CA PHE A 35 4.23 8.80 8.77
C PHE A 35 4.84 7.70 9.68
N GLY A 36 5.21 6.55 9.13
CA GLY A 36 5.84 5.47 9.87
C GLY A 36 5.85 4.14 9.10
N PRO A 37 6.62 3.15 9.57
CA PRO A 37 6.68 1.84 8.93
C PRO A 37 5.39 1.05 9.15
N TYR A 38 5.06 0.18 8.20
CA TYR A 38 3.98 -0.80 8.36
C TYR A 38 4.51 -2.12 8.93
N ASP A 39 3.65 -2.89 9.61
CA ASP A 39 3.98 -4.26 10.02
C ASP A 39 4.23 -5.20 8.81
N TYR A 40 3.63 -4.86 7.66
CA TYR A 40 3.79 -5.60 6.41
C TYR A 40 3.57 -4.67 5.21
N GLU A 41 4.47 -4.75 4.24
CA GLU A 41 4.44 -3.95 3.01
C GLU A 41 4.31 -4.85 1.79
N VAL A 42 3.61 -4.34 0.77
CA VAL A 42 3.44 -5.02 -0.52
C VAL A 42 3.60 -4.02 -1.64
N ASP A 43 4.17 -4.47 -2.75
CA ASP A 43 4.32 -3.72 -3.99
C ASP A 43 3.38 -4.31 -5.06
N THR A 44 2.66 -3.44 -5.76
CA THR A 44 1.69 -3.83 -6.79
C THR A 44 2.06 -3.34 -8.20
N SER A 45 3.30 -2.92 -8.41
CA SER A 45 3.80 -2.37 -9.69
C SER A 45 3.60 -3.36 -10.83
N ASP A 46 3.89 -4.64 -10.57
CA ASP A 46 3.76 -5.72 -11.56
C ASP A 46 2.37 -6.40 -11.57
N GLY A 47 1.39 -5.80 -10.89
CA GLY A 47 0.03 -6.33 -10.75
C GLY A 47 -0.26 -6.92 -9.38
N VAL A 48 -1.35 -7.69 -9.28
CA VAL A 48 -1.82 -8.30 -8.04
C VAL A 48 -2.06 -9.79 -8.27
N PRO A 49 -1.00 -10.62 -8.26
CA PRO A 49 -1.17 -12.07 -8.31
C PRO A 49 -1.82 -12.58 -7.01
N ASP A 50 -2.49 -13.73 -7.08
CA ASP A 50 -3.13 -14.35 -5.91
C ASP A 50 -2.14 -14.53 -4.74
N ALA A 51 -0.89 -14.88 -5.05
CA ALA A 51 0.18 -15.03 -4.06
C ALA A 51 0.45 -13.75 -3.25
N LEU A 52 0.26 -12.56 -3.84
CA LEU A 52 0.42 -11.29 -3.13
C LEU A 52 -0.73 -11.06 -2.13
N ALA A 53 -1.96 -11.43 -2.50
CA ALA A 53 -3.10 -11.37 -1.58
C ALA A 53 -2.99 -12.42 -0.47
N GLU A 54 -2.50 -13.61 -0.80
CA GLU A 54 -2.19 -14.67 0.16
C GLU A 54 -1.10 -14.25 1.14
N SER A 55 -0.07 -13.53 0.69
CA SER A 55 1.01 -13.08 1.55
C SER A 55 0.54 -12.07 2.60
N VAL A 56 -0.34 -11.13 2.22
CA VAL A 56 -1.01 -10.21 3.17
C VAL A 56 -1.84 -11.00 4.19
N SER A 57 -2.60 -12.00 3.73
CA SER A 57 -3.42 -12.85 4.60
C SER A 57 -2.55 -13.66 5.58
N ALA A 58 -1.41 -14.16 5.12
CA ALA A 58 -0.44 -14.90 5.94
C ALA A 58 0.20 -13.98 6.98
N ALA A 59 0.67 -12.79 6.58
CA ALA A 59 1.22 -11.78 7.48
C ALA A 59 0.20 -11.38 8.57
N TRP A 60 -1.07 -11.21 8.19
CA TRP A 60 -2.13 -10.95 9.15
C TRP A 60 -2.28 -12.09 10.16
N ARG A 61 -2.31 -13.35 9.72
CA ARG A 61 -2.47 -14.51 10.62
C ARG A 61 -1.26 -14.75 11.52
N SER A 62 -0.04 -14.44 11.05
CA SER A 62 1.20 -14.64 11.79
C SER A 62 1.57 -13.47 12.70
N ARG A 63 0.89 -12.32 12.57
CA ARG A 63 1.17 -11.16 13.43
C ARG A 63 1.02 -11.56 14.90
N GLY A 64 2.00 -11.16 15.72
CA GLY A 64 1.86 -11.28 17.16
C GLY A 64 0.68 -10.43 17.66
N THR A 65 0.10 -10.77 18.80
CA THR A 65 -0.85 -9.89 19.50
C THR A 65 -0.11 -8.67 20.03
N ARG A 66 0.18 -7.68 19.17
CA ARG A 66 0.50 -6.33 19.59
C ARG A 66 -0.80 -5.56 19.68
N GLY A 67 -1.38 -5.55 20.88
CA GLY A 67 -2.42 -4.58 21.19
C GLY A 67 -1.79 -3.20 21.29
N VAL A 68 -2.49 -2.17 20.81
CA VAL A 68 -2.11 -0.75 20.95
C VAL A 68 -1.89 -0.34 22.44
N LEU A 69 -2.33 -1.16 23.40
CA LEU A 69 -2.21 -0.92 24.84
C LEU A 69 -1.06 -1.67 25.54
N THR A 70 -0.24 -2.45 24.84
CA THR A 70 0.96 -3.09 25.44
C THR A 70 2.23 -2.32 25.07
N ALA A 71 2.26 -1.03 25.37
CA ALA A 71 3.51 -0.33 25.62
C ALA A 71 3.77 -0.48 27.13
N SER A 72 4.66 -1.39 27.51
CA SER A 72 5.09 -1.54 28.90
C SER A 72 5.75 -0.25 29.39
N ALA A 73 5.41 0.12 30.62
CA ALA A 73 6.02 1.20 31.41
C ALA A 73 7.52 0.97 31.67
#